data_AF-A0A0Z8JRG3-F1
#
_entry.id   AF-A0A0Z8JRG3-F1
#
_cell.length_a   1.000
_cell.length_b   1.000
_cell.length_c   1.000
_cell.angle_alpha   90.00
_cell.angle_beta   90.00
_cell.angle_gamma   90.00
#
_symmetry.space_group_name_H-M   'P 1'
#
loop_
_entity.id
_entity.type
_entity.pdbx_description
1 polymer ?
#
loop_
_entity_poly.entity_id
_entity_poly.type
_entity_poly.pdbx_seq_one_letter_code
_entity_poly.pdbx_strand_id
1 'polypeptide(L)'
;MKHEEINVDPGICRRCACNWVTPCIHEKYGPCWWMDKGQTLCSHCFYGLNEESSQMKVYYRPGHDWLEKDEGFAQEILANPKRHWVYDMEHDVLCIVMMGDHIGAVQFIAKQFYGLGHIYREEIPKWQEIIANNMIFYNAAVNEPKHYAWHLPRKYRLED
;
A
#
# COMPACT_ATOMS: atom_id res chain seq x y z
N MET A 1 38.05 22.52 -1.77
CA MET A 1 36.82 21.72 -1.91
C MET A 1 36.78 21.23 -3.35
N LYS A 2 36.92 19.92 -3.58
CA LYS A 2 36.80 19.35 -4.92
C LYS A 2 35.29 19.24 -5.19
N HIS A 3 34.81 19.89 -6.25
CA HIS A 3 33.48 19.58 -6.77
C HIS A 3 33.54 18.16 -7.31
N GLU A 4 32.82 17.26 -6.66
CA GLU A 4 32.60 15.90 -7.14
C GLU A 4 31.68 16.03 -8.36
N GLU A 5 32.27 15.95 -9.55
CA GLU A 5 31.51 15.86 -10.79
C GLU A 5 30.74 14.54 -10.74
N ILE A 6 29.43 14.63 -10.55
CA ILE A 6 28.53 13.47 -10.68
C ILE A 6 28.65 13.04 -12.14
N ASN A 7 29.40 11.96 -12.40
CA ASN A 7 29.48 11.34 -13.71
C ASN A 7 28.11 10.75 -14.00
N VAL A 8 27.26 11.51 -14.69
CA VAL A 8 25.97 11.02 -15.15
C VAL A 8 26.26 10.22 -16.42
N ASP A 9 26.34 8.89 -16.27
CA ASP A 9 26.57 8.01 -17.42
C ASP A 9 25.43 8.19 -18.44
N PRO A 10 25.72 8.74 -19.64
CA PRO A 10 24.71 8.90 -20.65
C PRO A 10 24.16 7.53 -21.05
N GLY A 11 22.83 7.40 -21.09
CA GLY A 11 22.16 6.15 -21.44
C GLY A 11 21.64 5.34 -20.24
N ILE A 12 21.69 5.88 -19.02
CA ILE A 12 21.00 5.32 -17.84
C ILE A 12 20.02 6.36 -17.28
N CYS A 13 18.76 5.96 -17.10
CA CYS A 13 17.75 6.85 -16.51
C CYS A 13 18.06 7.10 -15.03
N ARG A 14 18.24 8.38 -14.67
CA ARG A 14 18.54 8.80 -13.29
C ARG A 14 17.43 8.54 -12.27
N ARG A 15 16.22 8.13 -12.70
CA ARG A 15 15.07 7.83 -11.82
C ARG A 15 14.84 6.34 -11.60
N CYS A 16 14.86 5.54 -12.68
CA CYS A 16 14.53 4.11 -12.62
C CYS A 16 15.66 3.19 -13.07
N ALA A 17 16.84 3.73 -13.39
CA ALA A 17 18.01 3.01 -13.88
C ALA A 17 17.83 2.22 -15.20
N CYS A 18 16.72 2.41 -15.94
CA CYS A 18 16.54 1.77 -17.24
C CYS A 18 17.57 2.26 -18.27
N ASN A 19 17.83 1.44 -19.28
CA ASN A 19 18.75 1.72 -20.38
C ASN A 19 18.24 1.09 -21.69
N TRP A 20 19.00 1.20 -22.78
CA TRP A 20 18.61 0.65 -24.09
C TRP A 20 18.47 -0.88 -24.12
N VAL A 21 19.17 -1.62 -23.24
CA VAL A 21 19.10 -3.09 -23.15
C VAL A 21 17.91 -3.51 -22.29
N THR A 22 17.63 -2.74 -21.25
CA THR A 22 16.58 -2.99 -20.25
C THR A 22 15.68 -1.76 -20.12
N PRO A 23 14.87 -1.43 -21.14
CA PRO A 23 13.98 -0.29 -21.10
C PRO A 23 12.80 -0.57 -20.16
N CYS A 24 12.21 0.49 -19.60
CA CYS A 24 10.88 0.36 -18.99
C CYS A 24 9.87 -0.01 -20.07
N ILE A 25 8.94 -0.91 -19.76
CA ILE A 25 7.88 -1.35 -20.66
C ILE A 25 6.53 -0.97 -20.04
N HIS A 26 5.67 -0.32 -20.83
CA HIS A 26 4.30 -0.02 -20.46
C HIS A 26 3.34 -0.71 -21.44
N GLU A 27 2.31 -1.38 -20.96
CA GLU A 27 1.44 -2.24 -21.78
C GLU A 27 0.85 -1.52 -23.00
N LYS A 28 0.37 -0.28 -22.81
CA LYS A 28 -0.23 0.53 -23.87
C LYS A 28 0.78 1.27 -24.78
N TYR A 29 1.94 1.65 -24.24
CA TYR A 29 2.85 2.62 -24.89
C TYR A 29 4.17 1.98 -25.34
N GLY A 30 4.40 0.71 -24.97
CA GLY A 30 5.60 -0.04 -25.33
C GLY A 30 6.83 0.36 -24.51
N PRO A 31 8.05 0.23 -25.08
CA PRO A 31 9.28 0.60 -24.39
C PRO A 31 9.45 2.12 -24.27
N CYS A 32 10.06 2.57 -23.18
CA CYS A 32 10.40 3.97 -22.97
C CYS A 32 11.49 4.47 -23.94
N TRP A 33 11.59 5.79 -24.12
CA TRP A 33 12.63 6.47 -24.91
C TRP A 33 13.26 7.63 -24.11
N TRP A 34 14.39 8.19 -24.56
CA TRP A 34 15.03 9.33 -23.89
C TRP A 34 14.29 10.65 -24.14
N MET A 35 14.07 11.43 -23.08
CA MET A 35 13.39 12.73 -23.14
C MET A 35 14.35 13.91 -23.24
N ASP A 36 15.59 13.71 -22.85
CA ASP A 36 16.63 14.75 -22.82
C ASP A 36 17.81 14.37 -23.71
N LYS A 37 18.51 15.39 -24.22
CA LYS A 37 19.70 15.18 -25.06
C LYS A 37 20.82 14.43 -24.34
N GLY A 38 20.86 14.54 -23.01
CA GLY A 38 21.81 13.83 -22.17
C GLY A 38 21.50 12.33 -22.03
N GLN A 39 20.34 11.85 -22.49
CA GLN A 39 19.89 10.47 -22.30
C GLN A 39 19.94 10.06 -20.81
N THR A 40 19.45 10.94 -19.94
CA THR A 40 19.47 10.77 -18.48
C THR A 40 18.07 10.63 -17.89
N LEU A 41 17.00 10.87 -18.67
CA LEU A 41 15.61 10.73 -18.22
C LEU A 41 14.77 10.02 -19.29
N CYS A 42 14.16 8.89 -18.92
CA CYS A 42 13.27 8.16 -19.83
C CYS A 42 11.84 8.72 -19.84
N SER A 43 11.12 8.49 -20.94
CA SER A 43 9.76 8.98 -21.18
C SER A 43 8.79 8.51 -20.13
N HIS A 44 8.90 7.27 -19.66
CA HIS A 44 7.99 6.77 -18.63
C HIS A 44 8.23 7.46 -17.28
N CYS A 45 9.47 7.70 -16.87
CA CYS A 45 9.76 8.49 -15.66
C CYS A 45 9.43 9.97 -15.80
N PHE A 46 9.46 10.52 -17.02
CA PHE A 46 9.04 11.89 -17.30
C PHE A 46 7.53 12.05 -17.22
N TYR A 47 6.77 11.12 -17.82
CA TYR A 47 5.31 11.12 -17.85
C TYR A 47 4.64 10.44 -16.65
N GLY A 48 5.40 9.88 -15.71
CA GLY A 48 4.84 9.14 -14.56
C GLY A 48 4.21 7.80 -14.94
N LEU A 49 4.61 7.19 -16.06
CA LEU A 49 4.08 5.90 -16.53
C LEU A 49 4.77 4.68 -15.87
N ASN A 50 5.86 4.92 -15.13
CA ASN A 50 6.53 3.91 -14.30
C ASN A 50 5.99 3.89 -12.87
N GLU A 51 5.16 4.87 -12.51
CA GLU A 51 4.26 4.65 -11.41
C GLU A 51 3.29 3.61 -11.96
N GLU A 52 3.47 2.35 -11.55
CA GLU A 52 2.34 1.44 -11.45
C GLU A 52 1.20 2.32 -10.99
N SER A 53 0.17 2.49 -11.83
CA SER A 53 -1.08 3.07 -11.38
C SER A 53 -1.30 2.42 -10.03
N SER A 54 -1.21 3.17 -8.94
CA SER A 54 -1.47 2.66 -7.61
C SER A 54 -2.95 2.35 -7.63
N GLN A 55 -3.27 1.19 -8.22
CA GLN A 55 -4.60 0.66 -8.27
C GLN A 55 -4.78 0.22 -6.85
N MET A 56 -5.50 1.07 -6.11
CA MET A 56 -6.00 0.76 -4.79
C MET A 56 -6.34 -0.72 -4.74
N LYS A 57 -5.68 -1.46 -3.86
CA LYS A 57 -5.93 -2.90 -3.76
C LYS A 57 -7.22 -3.10 -2.98
N VAL A 58 -8.19 -3.75 -3.59
CA VAL A 58 -9.54 -3.88 -3.03
C VAL A 58 -9.74 -5.30 -2.55
N TYR A 59 -10.08 -5.48 -1.27
CA TYR A 59 -10.40 -6.77 -0.69
C TYR A 59 -11.78 -6.77 -0.05
N TYR A 60 -12.57 -7.80 -0.34
CA TYR A 60 -13.92 -7.97 0.20
C TYR A 60 -14.02 -9.25 1.02
N ARG A 61 -14.65 -9.15 2.19
CA ARG A 61 -14.87 -10.27 3.12
C ARG A 61 -16.37 -10.58 3.31
N PRO A 62 -16.96 -11.44 2.46
CA PRO A 62 -18.35 -11.90 2.64
C PRO A 62 -18.52 -12.94 3.75
N GLY A 63 -17.42 -13.48 4.28
CA GLY A 63 -17.39 -14.55 5.28
C GLY A 63 -16.02 -14.63 5.96
N HIS A 64 -15.38 -15.80 5.95
CA HIS A 64 -14.04 -15.94 6.55
C HIS A 64 -12.90 -15.52 5.61
N ASP A 65 -13.08 -15.71 4.30
CA ASP A 65 -12.06 -15.48 3.29
C ASP A 65 -12.03 -14.04 2.76
N TRP A 66 -10.85 -13.62 2.32
CA TRP A 66 -10.63 -12.35 1.63
C TRP A 66 -10.56 -12.57 0.13
N LEU A 67 -11.38 -11.83 -0.61
CA LEU A 67 -11.44 -11.88 -2.06
C LEU A 67 -10.93 -10.56 -2.63
N GLU A 68 -9.94 -10.63 -3.51
CA GLU A 68 -9.48 -9.47 -4.27
C GLU A 68 -10.56 -9.02 -5.28
N LYS A 69 -10.69 -7.72 -5.46
CA LYS A 69 -11.69 -7.06 -6.31
C LYS A 69 -11.07 -5.93 -7.11
N ASP A 70 -11.79 -5.52 -8.16
CA ASP A 70 -11.39 -4.41 -9.01
C ASP A 70 -11.87 -3.05 -8.48
N GLU A 71 -11.39 -1.99 -9.13
CA GLU A 71 -11.73 -0.61 -8.81
C GLU A 71 -13.22 -0.30 -9.02
N GLY A 72 -13.87 -0.92 -10.00
CA GLY A 72 -15.30 -0.73 -10.26
C GLY A 72 -16.16 -1.20 -9.09
N PHE A 73 -15.79 -2.33 -8.50
CA PHE A 73 -16.40 -2.82 -7.26
C PHE A 73 -16.16 -1.85 -6.08
N ALA A 74 -14.93 -1.31 -5.93
CA ALA A 74 -14.67 -0.32 -4.90
C ALA A 74 -15.53 0.93 -5.05
N GLN A 75 -15.67 1.47 -6.27
CA GLN A 75 -16.50 2.65 -6.54
C GLN A 75 -17.97 2.41 -6.16
N GLU A 76 -18.53 1.23 -6.49
CA GLU A 76 -19.90 0.85 -6.09
C GLU A 76 -20.06 0.84 -4.56
N ILE A 77 -19.08 0.28 -3.85
CA ILE A 77 -19.11 0.22 -2.38
C ILE A 77 -18.97 1.61 -1.76
N LEU A 78 -18.01 2.42 -2.23
CA LEU A 78 -17.75 3.76 -1.68
C LEU A 78 -18.93 4.70 -1.92
N ALA A 79 -19.69 4.52 -3.01
CA ALA A 79 -20.93 5.25 -3.26
C ALA A 79 -22.09 4.84 -2.34
N ASN A 80 -21.97 3.71 -1.63
CA ASN A 80 -23.04 3.17 -0.78
C ASN A 80 -22.79 3.46 0.71
N PRO A 81 -23.55 4.39 1.33
CA PRO A 81 -23.32 4.82 2.70
C PRO A 81 -23.65 3.76 3.75
N LYS A 82 -24.19 2.58 3.38
CA LYS A 82 -24.47 1.47 4.29
C LYS A 82 -23.32 0.47 4.40
N ARG A 83 -22.24 0.65 3.63
CA ARG A 83 -21.11 -0.27 3.63
C ARG A 83 -20.16 0.01 4.78
N HIS A 84 -19.40 -1.00 5.17
CA HIS A 84 -18.41 -0.93 6.23
C HIS A 84 -17.05 -1.24 5.62
N TRP A 85 -16.05 -0.41 5.89
CA TRP A 85 -14.72 -0.61 5.33
C TRP A 85 -13.62 0.01 6.21
N VAL A 86 -12.41 -0.49 5.99
CA VAL A 86 -11.16 0.08 6.48
C VAL A 86 -10.28 0.38 5.28
N TYR A 87 -9.72 1.59 5.22
CA TYR A 87 -8.79 1.98 4.17
C TYR A 87 -7.43 2.30 4.80
N ASP A 88 -6.36 1.66 4.30
CA ASP A 88 -4.98 1.95 4.69
C ASP A 88 -4.33 2.84 3.63
N MET A 89 -3.98 4.06 4.02
CA MET A 89 -3.42 5.08 3.13
C MET A 89 -1.96 4.77 2.75
N GLU A 90 -1.20 4.11 3.63
CA GLU A 90 0.22 3.82 3.42
C GLU A 90 0.41 2.81 2.27
N HIS A 91 -0.41 1.76 2.24
CA HIS A 91 -0.31 0.71 1.21
C HIS A 91 -1.37 0.84 0.11
N ASP A 92 -2.22 1.86 0.17
CA ASP A 92 -3.36 2.10 -0.71
C ASP A 92 -4.28 0.86 -0.81
N VAL A 93 -4.78 0.39 0.34
CA VAL A 93 -5.59 -0.84 0.45
C VAL A 93 -6.97 -0.53 1.02
N LEU A 94 -8.02 -0.89 0.28
CA LEU A 94 -9.40 -0.84 0.73
C LEU A 94 -9.92 -2.22 1.10
N CYS A 95 -10.25 -2.42 2.38
CA CYS A 95 -10.87 -3.63 2.89
C CYS A 95 -12.35 -3.39 3.20
N ILE A 96 -13.23 -3.99 2.39
CA ILE A 96 -14.67 -3.99 2.59
C ILE A 96 -15.07 -5.17 3.48
N VAL A 97 -15.81 -4.87 4.54
CA VAL A 97 -16.22 -5.83 5.54
C VAL A 97 -17.73 -5.79 5.80
N MET A 98 -18.21 -6.84 6.47
CA MET A 98 -19.55 -6.85 7.03
C MET A 98 -19.61 -6.03 8.32
N MET A 99 -20.82 -5.68 8.76
CA MET A 99 -21.03 -4.98 10.03
C MET A 99 -20.34 -5.72 11.18
N GLY A 100 -19.46 -5.02 11.90
CA GLY A 100 -18.75 -5.55 13.07
C GLY A 100 -17.40 -6.20 12.80
N ASP A 101 -16.95 -6.27 11.54
CA ASP A 101 -15.72 -6.99 11.16
C ASP A 101 -14.53 -6.09 10.76
N HIS A 102 -14.53 -4.83 11.20
CA HIS A 102 -13.37 -3.93 11.00
C HIS A 102 -12.09 -4.47 11.66
N ILE A 103 -12.22 -5.24 12.75
CA ILE A 103 -11.07 -5.91 13.39
C ILE A 103 -10.43 -6.90 12.42
N GLY A 104 -11.24 -7.67 11.70
CA GLY A 104 -10.76 -8.58 10.67
C GLY A 104 -9.97 -7.86 9.58
N ALA A 105 -10.45 -6.69 9.13
CA ALA A 105 -9.73 -5.85 8.17
C ALA A 105 -8.37 -5.39 8.71
N VAL A 106 -8.31 -4.88 9.94
CA VAL A 106 -7.04 -4.43 10.53
C VAL A 106 -6.05 -5.59 10.67
N GLN A 107 -6.51 -6.76 11.12
CA GLN A 107 -5.67 -7.95 11.23
C GLN A 107 -5.16 -8.41 9.87
N PHE A 108 -6.02 -8.40 8.84
CA PHE A 108 -5.64 -8.73 7.48
C PHE A 108 -4.60 -7.76 6.94
N ILE A 109 -4.84 -6.45 7.06
CA ILE A 109 -3.93 -5.41 6.57
C ILE A 109 -2.57 -5.53 7.26
N ALA A 110 -2.57 -5.62 8.60
CA ALA A 110 -1.36 -5.76 9.39
C ALA A 110 -0.54 -6.99 8.96
N LYS A 111 -1.20 -8.13 8.72
CA LYS A 111 -0.52 -9.36 8.31
C LYS A 111 0.00 -9.29 6.88
N GLN A 112 -0.83 -8.86 5.93
CA GLN A 112 -0.50 -8.95 4.51
C GLN A 112 0.42 -7.83 4.02
N PHE A 113 0.25 -6.62 4.54
CA PHE A 113 0.95 -5.44 4.02
C PHE A 113 2.06 -4.98 4.95
N TYR A 114 1.86 -5.05 6.27
CA TYR A 114 2.90 -4.72 7.25
C TYR A 114 3.73 -5.93 7.71
N GLY A 115 3.46 -7.12 7.17
CA GLY A 115 4.21 -8.34 7.48
C GLY A 115 4.05 -8.83 8.93
N LEU A 116 2.96 -8.45 9.62
CA LEU A 116 2.77 -8.80 11.02
C LEU A 116 2.46 -10.29 11.21
N GLY A 117 3.34 -10.99 11.92
CA GLY A 117 3.05 -12.32 12.45
C GLY A 117 2.31 -12.27 13.79
N HIS A 118 3.01 -11.83 14.83
CA HIS A 118 2.49 -11.67 16.18
C HIS A 118 3.15 -10.45 16.84
N ILE A 119 2.44 -9.80 17.76
CA ILE A 119 2.98 -8.69 18.55
C ILE A 119 3.25 -9.10 20.00
N TYR A 120 4.26 -8.48 20.58
CA TYR A 120 4.45 -8.41 22.02
C TYR A 120 3.66 -7.25 22.64
N ARG A 121 3.50 -7.25 23.96
CA ARG A 121 2.71 -6.23 24.68
C ARG A 121 3.34 -4.83 24.54
N GLU A 122 4.66 -4.77 24.55
CA GLU A 122 5.48 -3.57 24.35
C GLU A 122 5.32 -2.94 22.96
N GLU A 123 4.85 -3.70 21.96
CA GLU A 123 4.63 -3.20 20.60
C GLU A 123 3.23 -2.60 20.40
N ILE A 124 2.33 -2.76 21.37
CA ILE A 124 0.96 -2.22 21.30
C ILE A 124 0.95 -0.70 21.01
N PRO A 125 1.75 0.16 21.69
CA PRO A 125 1.76 1.59 21.40
C PRO A 125 2.18 1.92 19.96
N LYS A 126 3.18 1.20 19.42
CA LYS A 126 3.60 1.35 18.02
C LYS A 126 2.45 1.03 17.06
N TRP A 127 1.71 -0.05 17.32
CA TRP A 127 0.56 -0.41 16.48
C TRP A 127 -0.62 0.55 16.62
N GLN A 128 -0.80 1.17 17.79
CA GLN A 128 -1.78 2.26 17.93
C GLN A 128 -1.42 3.44 17.02
N GLU A 129 -0.15 3.82 16.96
CA GLU A 129 0.32 4.91 16.10
C GLU A 129 0.15 4.59 14.61
N ILE A 130 0.54 3.38 14.18
CA ILE A 130 0.34 2.93 12.78
C ILE A 130 -1.14 2.99 12.41
N ILE A 131 -2.02 2.42 13.24
CA ILE A 131 -3.46 2.41 12.96
C ILE A 131 -4.03 3.83 12.96
N ALA A 132 -3.61 4.69 13.89
CA ALA A 132 -4.07 6.07 13.99
C ALA A 132 -3.68 6.92 12.77
N ASN A 133 -2.46 6.74 12.27
CA ASN A 133 -1.90 7.57 11.21
C ASN A 133 -2.30 7.08 9.82
N ASN A 134 -2.45 5.76 9.63
CA ASN A 134 -2.55 5.18 8.30
C ASN A 134 -3.95 4.66 7.97
N MET A 135 -4.79 4.33 8.97
CA MET A 135 -6.06 3.65 8.73
C MET A 135 -7.28 4.55 8.95
N ILE A 136 -8.19 4.53 7.98
CA ILE A 136 -9.49 5.20 8.03
C ILE A 136 -10.60 4.15 8.20
N PHE A 137 -11.49 4.40 9.15
CA PHE A 137 -12.61 3.51 9.48
C PHE A 137 -13.93 4.15 9.09
N TYR A 138 -14.74 3.45 8.29
CA TYR A 138 -16.06 3.93 7.89
C TYR A 138 -17.17 3.01 8.40
N ASN A 139 -18.23 3.63 8.94
CA ASN A 139 -19.33 2.96 9.63
C ASN A 139 -18.85 1.94 10.68
N ALA A 140 -17.75 2.23 11.36
CA ALA A 140 -17.28 1.43 12.48
C ALA A 140 -18.00 1.84 13.77
N ALA A 141 -18.37 0.84 14.59
CA ALA A 141 -18.95 1.09 15.91
C ALA A 141 -17.92 1.64 16.91
N VAL A 142 -16.63 1.34 16.67
CA VAL A 142 -15.48 1.80 17.44
C VAL A 142 -14.42 2.23 16.45
N ASN A 143 -13.78 3.38 16.65
CA ASN A 143 -12.70 3.88 15.79
C ASN A 143 -11.41 4.19 16.57
N GLU A 144 -11.31 3.75 17.82
CA GLU A 144 -10.15 3.99 18.66
C GLU A 144 -8.98 3.06 18.27
N PRO A 145 -7.79 3.59 17.91
CA PRO A 145 -6.63 2.77 17.53
C PRO A 145 -6.22 1.76 18.60
N LYS A 146 -6.37 2.13 19.88
CA LYS A 146 -6.15 1.24 21.04
C LYS A 146 -7.00 -0.02 20.99
N HIS A 147 -8.26 0.09 20.60
CA HIS A 147 -9.16 -1.05 20.49
C HIS A 147 -8.62 -2.05 19.47
N TYR A 148 -8.24 -1.57 18.28
CA TYR A 148 -7.74 -2.43 17.21
C TYR A 148 -6.37 -3.04 17.51
N ALA A 149 -5.42 -2.23 18.00
CA ALA A 149 -4.09 -2.71 18.38
C ALA A 149 -4.16 -3.82 19.45
N TRP A 150 -5.12 -3.72 20.37
CA TRP A 150 -5.31 -4.72 21.42
C TRP A 150 -5.73 -6.10 20.88
N HIS A 151 -6.42 -6.14 19.73
CA HIS A 151 -6.94 -7.35 19.09
C HIS A 151 -6.00 -7.93 18.02
N LEU A 152 -4.82 -7.36 17.81
CA LEU A 152 -3.82 -7.97 16.93
C LEU A 152 -3.31 -9.31 17.50
N PRO A 153 -2.90 -10.26 16.65
CA PRO A 153 -2.38 -11.57 17.09
C PRO A 153 -1.21 -11.41 18.07
N ARG A 154 -1.27 -12.07 19.23
CA ARG A 154 -0.27 -11.94 20.30
C ARG A 154 0.70 -13.09 20.31
N LYS A 155 1.92 -12.82 20.77
CA LYS A 155 2.84 -13.83 21.28
C LYS A 155 2.85 -13.72 22.80
N TYR A 156 2.34 -14.74 23.48
CA TYR A 156 2.55 -14.86 24.92
C TYR A 156 3.96 -15.40 25.12
N ARG A 157 4.80 -14.71 25.89
CA ARG A 157 6.01 -15.36 26.42
C ARG A 157 5.48 -16.49 27.30
N LEU A 158 5.81 -17.74 26.98
CA LEU A 158 5.74 -18.79 27.99
C LEU A 158 6.62 -18.28 29.12
N GLU A 159 6.05 -18.08 30.29
CA GLU A 159 6.80 -17.70 31.48
C GLU A 159 7.88 -18.76 31.70
N ASP A 160 9.15 -18.36 31.73
CA ASP A 160 10.26 -19.19 32.20
C ASP A 160 10.14 -19.43 33.71
#